data_AF-A0A2K5P1N3-F1
#
_entry.id   AF-A0A2K5P1N3-F1
#
_cell.length_a   1.000
_cell.length_b   1.000
_cell.length_c   1.000
_cell.angle_alpha   90.00
_cell.angle_beta   90.00
_cell.angle_gamma   90.00
#
_symmetry.space_group_name_H-M   'P 1'
#
loop_
_entity.id
_entity.type
_entity.pdbx_description
1 polymer ?
#
loop_
_entity_poly.entity_id
_entity_poly.type
_entity_poly.pdbx_seq_one_letter_code
_entity_poly.pdbx_strand_id
1 'polypeptide(L)'
;LPPESLKSPAAFHEQRRSLERARTEDYLKRKIRSRPERSELVRMHILEETSAEPSLQAKQLKLKRARLADDLNEKIAQRPGPMELVEKNILPVESSLKEAIIGEEDPATLHERQLRCRRGDGKGSLRASCTGCVNLE
;
A
#
# COMPACT_ATOMS: atom_id res chain seq x y z
N LEU A 1 13.14 -2.69 -53.02
CA LEU A 1 14.20 -3.70 -52.91
C LEU A 1 15.52 -3.00 -52.63
N PRO A 2 16.16 -3.15 -51.45
CA PRO A 2 17.55 -2.74 -51.31
C PRO A 2 18.45 -3.97 -51.38
N PRO A 3 19.50 -3.99 -52.23
CA PRO A 3 20.58 -4.93 -52.06
C PRO A 3 21.39 -4.50 -50.83
N GLU A 4 21.38 -5.34 -49.79
CA GLU A 4 22.12 -5.08 -48.55
C GLU A 4 23.63 -5.06 -48.80
N SER A 5 24.28 -4.06 -48.21
CA SER A 5 25.72 -3.84 -48.18
C SER A 5 26.50 -5.13 -47.89
N LEU A 6 27.40 -5.51 -48.80
CA LEU A 6 28.39 -6.56 -48.56
C LEU A 6 29.45 -6.05 -47.57
N LYS A 7 29.15 -6.09 -46.27
CA LYS A 7 30.06 -5.69 -45.18
C LYS A 7 31.32 -6.56 -45.08
N SER A 8 31.46 -7.60 -45.92
CA SER A 8 32.59 -8.52 -45.91
C SER A 8 32.91 -9.07 -47.32
N PRO A 9 34.19 -9.29 -47.67
CA PRO A 9 34.59 -9.85 -48.97
C PRO A 9 33.94 -11.21 -49.28
N ALA A 10 33.51 -11.43 -50.53
CA ALA A 10 32.80 -12.63 -50.96
C ALA A 10 33.60 -13.94 -50.78
N ALA A 11 34.94 -13.88 -50.87
CA ALA A 11 35.83 -15.03 -50.77
C ALA A 11 35.81 -15.73 -49.40
N PHE A 12 35.45 -15.01 -48.32
CA PHE A 12 35.49 -15.52 -46.94
C PHE A 12 34.11 -15.70 -46.31
N HIS A 13 33.06 -15.62 -47.13
CA HIS A 13 31.68 -15.64 -46.62
C HIS A 13 31.35 -16.96 -45.89
N GLU A 14 31.88 -18.09 -46.35
CA GLU A 14 31.63 -19.39 -45.73
C GLU A 14 32.37 -19.57 -44.40
N GLN A 15 33.64 -19.19 -44.35
CA GLN A 15 34.47 -19.23 -43.15
C GLN A 15 33.92 -18.30 -42.08
N ARG A 16 33.47 -17.09 -42.47
CA ARG A 16 32.79 -16.17 -41.56
C ARG A 16 31.51 -16.78 -40.99
N ARG A 17 30.63 -17.34 -41.84
CA ARG A 17 29.41 -18.02 -41.39
C ARG A 17 29.72 -19.18 -40.45
N SER A 18 30.75 -19.98 -40.74
CA SER A 18 31.17 -21.10 -39.91
C SER A 18 31.66 -20.63 -38.54
N LEU A 19 32.50 -19.59 -38.51
CA LEU A 19 33.00 -18.99 -37.27
C LEU A 19 31.86 -18.37 -36.45
N GLU A 20 30.94 -17.65 -37.08
CA GLU A 20 29.75 -17.10 -36.43
C GLU A 20 28.88 -18.21 -35.83
N ARG A 21 28.66 -19.31 -36.57
CA ARG A 21 27.97 -20.49 -36.04
C ARG A 21 28.68 -21.08 -34.82
N ALA A 22 29.98 -21.36 -34.92
CA ALA A 22 30.76 -21.91 -33.81
C ALA A 22 30.67 -21.03 -32.56
N ARG A 23 30.77 -19.70 -32.72
CA ARG A 23 30.57 -18.75 -31.61
C ARG A 23 29.18 -18.88 -30.97
N THR A 24 28.13 -18.96 -31.79
CA THR A 24 26.76 -19.14 -31.27
C THR A 24 26.57 -20.49 -30.59
N GLU A 25 27.15 -21.57 -31.15
CA GLU A 25 27.08 -22.91 -30.59
C GLU A 25 27.74 -22.97 -29.22
N ASP A 26 28.95 -22.44 -29.08
CA ASP A 26 29.68 -22.42 -27.80
C ASP A 26 28.96 -21.57 -26.75
N TYR A 27 28.41 -20.42 -27.17
CA TYR A 27 27.59 -19.57 -26.31
C TYR A 27 26.35 -20.31 -25.79
N LEU A 28 25.62 -20.99 -26.68
CA LEU A 28 24.42 -21.74 -26.32
C LEU A 28 24.75 -22.95 -25.43
N LYS A 29 25.81 -23.71 -25.73
CA LYS A 29 26.30 -24.82 -24.88
C LYS A 29 26.60 -24.36 -23.46
N ARG A 30 27.16 -23.16 -23.27
CA ARG A 30 27.36 -22.58 -21.94
C ARG A 30 26.03 -22.19 -21.28
N LYS A 31 25.11 -21.53 -22.01
CA LYS A 31 23.83 -21.08 -21.46
C LYS A 31 22.86 -22.22 -21.10
N ILE A 32 22.89 -23.32 -21.85
CA ILE A 32 22.06 -24.50 -21.54
C ILE A 32 22.51 -25.15 -20.22
N ARG A 33 23.83 -25.23 -19.96
CA ARG A 33 24.36 -25.77 -18.70
C ARG A 33 23.99 -24.92 -17.48
N SER A 34 23.95 -23.60 -17.65
CA SER A 34 23.60 -22.65 -16.61
C SER A 34 22.13 -22.22 -16.67
N ARG A 35 21.24 -23.06 -17.21
CA ARG A 35 19.82 -22.70 -17.38
C ARG A 35 19.12 -22.75 -16.00
N PRO A 36 18.51 -21.64 -15.53
CA PRO A 36 17.77 -21.63 -14.28
C PRO A 36 16.51 -22.50 -14.35
N GLU A 37 16.12 -23.04 -13.19
CA GLU A 37 14.87 -23.79 -13.04
C GLU A 37 13.66 -22.85 -13.02
N ARG A 38 12.47 -23.38 -13.35
CA ARG A 38 11.23 -22.59 -13.35
C ARG A 38 10.96 -21.97 -11.98
N SER A 39 11.18 -22.73 -10.90
CA SER A 39 10.96 -22.28 -9.52
C SER A 39 11.84 -21.07 -9.16
N GLU A 40 13.07 -21.01 -9.66
CA GLU A 40 13.97 -19.89 -9.44
C GLU A 40 13.48 -18.61 -10.15
N LEU A 41 13.04 -18.74 -11.41
CA LEU A 41 12.44 -17.62 -12.16
C LEU A 41 11.18 -17.08 -11.49
N VAL A 42 10.38 -17.97 -10.91
CA VAL A 42 9.17 -17.63 -10.15
C VAL A 42 9.52 -16.89 -8.86
N ARG A 43 10.47 -17.40 -8.07
CA ARG A 43 10.97 -16.74 -6.85
C ARG A 43 11.49 -15.33 -7.11
N MET A 44 12.15 -15.14 -8.26
CA MET A 44 12.65 -13.85 -8.70
C MET A 44 11.57 -12.94 -9.31
N HIS A 45 10.31 -13.37 -9.36
CA HIS A 45 9.20 -12.65 -9.99
C HIS A 45 9.40 -12.34 -11.48
N ILE A 46 10.14 -13.20 -12.19
CA ILE A 46 10.27 -13.15 -13.66
C ILE A 46 9.10 -13.90 -14.32
N LEU A 47 8.73 -15.07 -13.76
CA LEU A 47 7.56 -15.84 -14.18
C LEU A 47 6.48 -15.81 -13.09
N GLU A 48 5.23 -15.92 -13.51
CA GLU A 48 4.10 -15.97 -12.58
C GLU A 48 3.94 -17.35 -11.92
N GLU A 49 3.49 -17.35 -10.66
CA GLU A 49 3.11 -18.55 -9.89
C GLU A 49 1.78 -19.13 -10.38
N THR A 50 1.72 -19.59 -11.62
CA THR A 50 0.47 -20.12 -12.17
C THR A 50 0.67 -21.40 -12.97
N SER A 51 -0.28 -22.33 -12.84
CA SER A 51 -0.39 -23.55 -13.67
C SER A 51 -1.20 -23.32 -14.96
N ALA A 52 -1.65 -22.09 -15.21
CA ALA A 52 -2.45 -21.74 -16.37
C ALA A 52 -1.60 -21.68 -17.65
N GLU A 53 -2.26 -21.95 -18.78
CA GLU A 53 -1.67 -21.92 -20.11
C GLU A 53 -1.07 -20.52 -20.41
N PRO A 54 0.11 -20.43 -21.08
CA PRO A 54 0.82 -19.16 -21.30
C PRO A 54 -0.04 -18.05 -21.91
N SER A 55 -0.99 -18.38 -22.79
CA SER A 55 -1.86 -17.38 -23.42
C SER A 55 -2.80 -16.65 -22.44
N LEU A 56 -3.13 -17.28 -21.30
CA LEU A 56 -4.09 -16.77 -20.32
C LEU A 56 -3.43 -15.99 -19.16
N GLN A 57 -2.13 -16.19 -18.92
CA GLN A 57 -1.43 -15.66 -17.75
C GLN A 57 -1.56 -14.13 -17.64
N ALA A 58 -1.40 -13.41 -18.75
CA ALA A 58 -1.51 -11.96 -18.76
C ALA A 58 -2.92 -11.46 -18.35
N LYS A 59 -3.97 -12.15 -18.84
CA LYS A 59 -5.36 -11.82 -18.50
C LYS A 59 -5.67 -12.15 -17.04
N GLN A 60 -5.20 -13.30 -16.56
CA GLN A 60 -5.36 -13.72 -15.17
C GLN A 60 -4.66 -12.75 -14.21
N LEU A 61 -3.44 -12.30 -14.51
CA LEU A 61 -2.73 -11.32 -13.70
C LEU A 61 -3.50 -9.99 -13.64
N LYS A 62 -4.03 -9.53 -14.77
CA LYS A 62 -4.86 -8.32 -14.81
C LYS A 62 -6.11 -8.45 -13.93
N LEU A 63 -6.79 -9.59 -14.00
CA LEU A 63 -7.95 -9.89 -13.15
C LEU A 63 -7.56 -9.93 -11.66
N LYS A 64 -6.46 -10.61 -11.32
CA LYS A 64 -5.95 -10.71 -9.95
C LYS A 64 -5.66 -9.32 -9.38
N ARG A 65 -5.00 -8.46 -10.16
CA ARG A 65 -4.71 -7.08 -9.76
C ARG A 65 -5.97 -6.24 -9.57
N ALA A 66 -6.95 -6.35 -10.47
CA ALA A 66 -8.22 -5.62 -10.35
C ALA A 66 -8.97 -6.00 -9.08
N ARG A 67 -9.14 -7.32 -8.83
CA ARG A 67 -9.77 -7.82 -7.61
C ARG A 67 -9.09 -7.32 -6.34
N LEU A 68 -7.76 -7.41 -6.30
CA LEU A 68 -7.00 -6.90 -5.15
C LEU A 68 -7.18 -5.39 -4.96
N ALA A 69 -7.25 -4.61 -6.04
CA ALA A 69 -7.49 -3.18 -5.96
C ALA A 69 -8.89 -2.88 -5.38
N ASP A 70 -9.92 -3.58 -5.85
CA ASP A 70 -11.29 -3.43 -5.37
C ASP A 70 -11.40 -3.82 -3.89
N ASP A 71 -10.84 -4.99 -3.50
CA ASP A 71 -10.81 -5.47 -2.12
C ASP A 71 -10.07 -4.49 -1.17
N LEU A 72 -8.97 -3.90 -1.65
CA LEU A 72 -8.22 -2.91 -0.88
C LEU A 72 -8.99 -1.59 -0.78
N ASN A 73 -9.67 -1.17 -1.83
CA ASN A 73 -10.48 0.06 -1.81
C ASN A 73 -11.59 -0.02 -0.76
N GLU A 74 -12.29 -1.16 -0.67
CA GLU A 74 -13.31 -1.36 0.38
C GLU A 74 -12.70 -1.28 1.79
N LYS A 75 -11.56 -1.95 2.01
CA LYS A 75 -10.86 -1.95 3.31
C LYS A 75 -10.33 -0.56 3.69
N ILE A 76 -9.88 0.22 2.73
CA ILE A 76 -9.40 1.59 2.95
C ILE A 76 -10.58 2.53 3.20
N ALA A 77 -11.71 2.33 2.54
CA ALA A 77 -12.92 3.11 2.79
C ALA A 77 -13.43 2.94 4.22
N GLN A 78 -13.30 1.73 4.78
CA GLN A 78 -13.65 1.41 6.18
C GLN A 78 -12.48 1.60 7.16
N ARG A 79 -11.51 2.46 6.84
CA ARG A 79 -10.35 2.69 7.70
C ARG A 79 -10.78 3.37 9.01
N PRO A 80 -10.53 2.75 10.18
CA PRO A 80 -10.86 3.33 11.48
C PRO A 80 -10.22 4.70 11.68
N GLY A 81 -10.97 5.63 12.25
CA GLY A 81 -10.46 6.93 12.64
C GLY A 81 -9.41 6.85 13.74
N PRO A 82 -8.61 7.92 13.95
CA PRO A 82 -7.63 7.95 15.03
C PRO A 82 -8.27 7.81 16.42
N MET A 83 -9.49 8.32 16.62
CA MET A 83 -10.20 8.21 17.90
C MET A 83 -10.58 6.77 18.23
N GLU A 84 -11.07 6.01 17.24
CA GLU A 84 -11.36 4.59 17.41
C GLU A 84 -10.12 3.77 17.81
N LEU A 85 -8.92 4.17 17.37
CA LEU A 85 -7.67 3.50 17.75
C LEU A 85 -7.24 3.83 19.18
N VAL A 86 -7.58 5.01 19.69
CA VAL A 86 -7.35 5.41 21.09
C VAL A 86 -8.30 4.64 22.02
N GLU A 87 -9.58 4.53 21.67
CA GLU A 87 -10.58 3.72 22.38
C GLU A 87 -10.16 2.24 22.45
N LYS A 88 -9.63 1.70 21.36
CA LYS A 88 -9.09 0.32 21.29
C LYS A 88 -7.74 0.16 21.99
N ASN A 89 -7.22 1.19 22.66
CA ASN A 89 -5.94 1.20 23.37
C ASN A 89 -4.72 0.80 22.53
N ILE A 90 -4.79 1.00 21.21
CA ILE A 90 -3.66 0.77 20.30
C ILE A 90 -2.76 2.01 20.28
N LEU A 91 -3.35 3.20 20.31
CA LEU A 91 -2.63 4.46 20.43
C LEU A 91 -2.60 4.91 21.90
N PRO A 92 -1.41 5.14 22.48
CA PRO A 92 -1.31 5.72 23.81
C PRO A 92 -1.65 7.21 23.77
N VAL A 93 -2.44 7.64 24.75
CA VAL A 93 -2.75 9.04 25.04
C VAL A 93 -2.71 9.18 26.56
N GLU A 94 -2.21 10.31 27.05
CA GLU A 94 -2.19 10.63 28.49
C GLU A 94 -3.59 10.39 29.09
N SER A 95 -3.67 9.70 30.22
CA SER A 95 -4.94 9.25 30.81
C SER A 95 -5.92 10.40 31.07
N SER A 96 -5.40 11.56 31.48
CA SER A 96 -6.19 12.79 31.67
C SER A 96 -6.85 13.32 30.39
N LEU A 97 -6.26 13.07 29.22
CA LEU A 97 -6.86 13.41 27.94
C LEU A 97 -7.82 12.31 27.46
N LYS A 98 -7.55 11.03 27.75
CA LYS A 98 -8.45 9.93 27.38
C LYS A 98 -9.84 10.10 28.01
N GLU A 99 -9.89 10.46 29.29
CA GLU A 99 -11.14 10.70 30.04
C GLU A 99 -11.94 11.86 29.46
N ALA A 100 -11.26 12.95 29.06
CA ALA A 100 -11.89 14.11 28.42
C ALA A 100 -12.35 13.86 26.97
N ILE A 101 -11.72 12.91 26.26
CA ILE A 101 -12.01 12.59 24.85
C ILE A 101 -13.09 11.50 24.72
N ILE A 102 -13.07 10.48 25.57
CA ILE A 102 -13.95 9.30 25.47
C ILE A 102 -15.20 9.44 26.35
N GLY A 103 -15.23 10.38 27.30
CA GLY A 103 -16.42 10.65 28.11
C GLY A 103 -16.79 9.51 29.05
N GLU A 104 -15.82 8.69 29.47
CA GLU A 104 -15.98 7.81 30.63
C GLU A 104 -16.00 8.72 31.88
N GLU A 105 -17.18 9.21 32.26
CA GLU A 105 -17.37 9.77 33.58
C GLU A 105 -17.34 8.62 34.59
N ASP A 106 -16.23 8.51 35.32
CA ASP A 106 -16.14 7.68 36.52
C ASP A 106 -17.33 8.00 37.43
N PRO A 107 -18.15 7.01 37.84
CA PRO A 107 -19.35 7.24 38.66
C PRO A 107 -19.05 7.85 40.04
N ALA A 108 -17.77 7.99 40.41
CA ALA A 108 -17.32 8.63 41.64
C ALA A 108 -17.28 10.17 41.58
N THR A 109 -17.22 10.80 40.39
CA THR A 109 -17.13 12.28 40.28
C THR A 109 -18.48 13.00 40.33
N LEU A 110 -19.60 12.30 40.10
CA LEU A 110 -20.96 12.87 40.23
C LEU A 110 -21.35 13.19 41.69
N HIS A 111 -20.74 12.54 42.69
CA HIS A 111 -21.07 12.78 44.10
C HIS A 111 -20.54 14.13 44.63
N GLU A 112 -19.42 14.64 44.11
CA GLU A 112 -18.86 15.93 44.56
C GLU A 112 -19.57 17.16 43.95
N ARG A 113 -20.15 17.06 42.75
CA ARG A 113 -20.90 18.17 42.14
C ARG A 113 -22.19 18.49 42.88
N GLN A 114 -22.82 17.49 43.51
CA GLN A 114 -24.06 17.70 44.28
C GLN A 114 -23.83 18.43 45.61
N LEU A 115 -22.59 18.46 46.13
CA LEU A 115 -22.25 19.11 47.40
C LEU A 115 -21.86 20.59 47.27
N ARG A 116 -21.74 21.13 46.04
CA ARG A 116 -21.36 22.54 45.80
C ARG A 116 -22.55 23.50 45.57
N CYS A 117 -23.80 23.04 45.76
CA CYS A 117 -25.02 23.85 45.60
C CYS A 117 -25.73 24.21 46.93
N ARG A 118 -25.00 24.25 48.06
CA ARG A 118 -25.53 24.88 49.28
C ARG A 118 -24.48 25.81 49.90
N ARG A 119 -24.60 27.10 49.56
CA ARG A 119 -24.20 28.35 50.26
C ARG A 119 -23.98 29.39 49.16
N GLY A 120 -24.79 30.42 48.94
CA GLY A 120 -26.00 30.94 49.55
C GLY A 120 -26.45 32.15 48.72
N ASP A 121 -27.66 32.64 49.01
CA ASP A 121 -28.29 33.79 48.39
C ASP A 121 -27.41 35.05 48.34
N GLY A 122 -27.47 35.77 47.21
CA GLY A 122 -26.84 37.08 47.07
C GLY A 122 -27.06 37.67 45.68
N LYS A 123 -28.02 38.59 45.57
CA LYS A 123 -28.33 39.37 44.37
C LYS A 123 -27.06 39.97 43.74
N GLY A 124 -26.79 39.63 42.49
CA GLY A 124 -25.74 40.24 41.68
C GLY A 124 -26.13 40.22 40.21
N SER A 125 -26.71 41.33 39.75
CA SER A 125 -26.90 41.60 38.33
C SER A 125 -25.54 41.66 37.64
N LEU A 126 -25.22 40.67 36.81
CA LEU A 126 -24.12 40.75 35.86
C LEU A 126 -24.67 40.36 34.48
N ARG A 127 -25.02 41.39 33.72
CA ARG A 127 -25.05 41.32 32.26
C ARG A 127 -23.64 40.93 31.81
N ALA A 128 -23.47 39.72 31.30
CA ALA A 128 -22.33 39.36 30.49
C ALA A 128 -22.78 39.29 29.03
N SER A 129 -22.22 40.22 28.26
CA SER A 129 -22.42 40.47 26.85
C SER A 129 -22.16 39.22 25.99
N CYS A 130 -23.14 38.85 25.16
CA CYS A 130 -22.90 38.01 23.99
C CYS A 130 -21.99 38.79 23.03
N THR A 131 -20.72 38.41 22.96
CA THR A 131 -19.84 38.80 21.85
C THR A 131 -19.22 37.54 21.27
N GLY A 132 -19.50 37.28 19.99
CA GLY A 132 -18.80 36.25 19.24
C GLY A 132 -19.63 35.48 18.22
N CYS A 133 -20.36 36.15 17.34
CA CYS A 133 -20.59 35.58 16.01
C CYS A 133 -19.25 35.60 15.28
N VAL A 134 -18.62 34.45 15.08
CA VAL A 134 -17.58 34.28 14.06
C VAL A 134 -18.25 33.76 12.80
N ASN A 135 -18.33 34.63 11.79
CA ASN A 135 -18.64 34.25 10.41
C ASN A 135 -17.52 33.33 9.90
N LEU A 136 -17.90 32.29 9.16
CA LEU A 136 -16.98 31.56 8.30
C LEU A 136 -17.61 31.53 6.89
N GLU A 137 -16.93 32.19 5.96
CA GLU A 137 -17.10 32.06 4.51
C GLU A 137 -16.77 30.66 4.01
#